data_AF-A0A3P7NXD6-F1
#
_entry.id   AF-A0A3P7NXD6-F1
#
_cell.length_a   1.000
_cell.length_b   1.000
_cell.length_c   1.000
_cell.angle_alpha   90.00
_cell.angle_beta   90.00
_cell.angle_gamma   90.00
#
_symmetry.space_group_name_H-M   'P 1'
#
loop_
_entity.id
_entity.type
_entity.pdbx_description
1 polymer ?
#
loop_
_entity_poly.entity_id
_entity_poly.type
_entity_poly.pdbx_seq_one_letter_code
_entity_poly.pdbx_strand_id
1 'polypeptide(L)'
;MSFFQSEIVPYHCDTMGGLITPLNPYHNLFLMVDDGLRYLHPNSKVRQFRLKLEKALSERLRGASGARNNLPRCSIAVLVGGDYKSLLEVQARVDAGMPCVVCIGTGMAADILYIARQLSEKDSAE
;
A
#
# COMPACT_ATOMS: atom_id res chain seq x y z
N MET A 1 21.08 29.80 -15.66
CA MET A 1 20.10 28.70 -15.83
C MET A 1 20.89 27.42 -16.09
N SER A 2 20.99 26.52 -15.12
CA SER A 2 21.55 25.19 -15.39
C SER A 2 20.44 24.31 -15.96
N PHE A 3 20.66 23.79 -17.16
CA PHE A 3 19.83 22.72 -17.70
C PHE A 3 20.18 21.43 -16.95
N PHE A 4 19.18 20.78 -16.36
CA PHE A 4 19.36 19.42 -15.85
C PHE A 4 19.51 18.49 -17.04
N GLN A 5 20.73 18.00 -17.25
CA GLN A 5 21.00 16.98 -18.24
C GLN A 5 20.59 15.63 -17.65
N SER A 6 19.73 14.89 -18.36
CA SER A 6 19.39 13.52 -17.96
C SER A 6 20.59 12.61 -18.22
N GLU A 7 21.09 11.95 -17.19
CA GLU A 7 22.17 10.96 -17.28
C GLU A 7 21.59 9.55 -17.16
N ILE A 8 22.13 8.61 -17.94
CA ILE A 8 21.81 7.19 -17.79
C ILE A 8 22.63 6.66 -16.62
N VAL A 9 21.95 6.29 -15.53
CA VAL A 9 22.60 5.72 -14.35
C VAL A 9 22.31 4.22 -14.29
N PRO A 10 23.32 3.34 -14.50
CA PRO A 10 23.13 1.91 -14.33
C PRO A 10 22.89 1.59 -12.85
N TYR A 11 21.76 0.96 -12.54
CA TYR A 11 21.43 0.57 -11.17
C TYR A 11 22.02 -0.81 -10.83
N HIS A 12 22.83 -0.85 -9.78
CA HIS A 12 23.32 -2.09 -9.18
C HIS A 12 23.03 -2.08 -7.67
N CYS A 13 22.59 -3.20 -7.11
CA CYS A 13 22.23 -3.32 -5.71
C CYS A 13 23.02 -4.43 -5.04
N ASP A 14 23.87 -4.06 -4.09
CA ASP A 14 24.37 -4.99 -3.09
C ASP A 14 23.27 -5.18 -2.04
N THR A 15 22.73 -6.40 -1.97
CA THR A 15 21.65 -6.74 -1.03
C THR A 15 22.15 -6.92 0.39
N MET A 16 23.47 -6.83 0.63
CA MET A 16 24.10 -6.98 1.95
C MET A 16 23.67 -8.30 2.62
N GLY A 17 23.71 -9.40 1.86
CA GLY A 17 23.27 -10.71 2.33
C GLY A 17 21.75 -10.85 2.52
N GLY A 18 20.95 -10.04 1.81
CA GLY A 18 19.49 -10.05 1.89
C GLY A 18 18.89 -9.08 2.92
N LEU A 19 19.73 -8.26 3.57
CA LEU A 19 19.26 -7.21 4.47
C LEU A 19 18.51 -6.09 3.73
N ILE A 20 18.84 -5.86 2.46
CA ILE A 20 18.24 -4.84 1.59
C ILE A 20 17.56 -5.52 0.41
N THR A 21 16.32 -5.12 0.14
CA THR A 21 15.57 -5.55 -1.04
C THR A 21 15.91 -4.65 -2.24
N PRO A 22 16.30 -5.19 -3.40
CA PRO A 22 16.57 -4.39 -4.59
C PRO A 22 15.29 -3.74 -5.14
N LEU A 23 15.43 -2.65 -5.88
CA LEU A 23 14.32 -2.07 -6.63
C LEU A 23 13.80 -3.07 -7.67
N ASN A 24 12.47 -3.16 -7.79
CA ASN A 24 11.84 -4.08 -8.73
C ASN A 24 11.92 -3.52 -10.17
N PRO A 25 12.53 -4.24 -11.14
CA PRO A 25 12.78 -3.76 -12.49
C PRO A 25 11.52 -3.60 -13.35
N TYR A 26 10.37 -4.11 -12.90
CA TYR A 26 9.10 -4.02 -13.63
C TYR A 26 8.28 -2.77 -13.27
N HIS A 27 8.78 -1.89 -12.38
CA HIS A 27 8.16 -0.60 -12.12
C HIS A 27 8.78 0.51 -12.98
N ASN A 28 7.92 1.40 -13.49
CA ASN A 28 8.34 2.54 -14.31
C ASN A 28 8.71 3.78 -13.48
N LEU A 29 8.22 3.88 -12.25
CA LEU A 29 8.35 5.07 -11.40
C LEU A 29 8.64 4.65 -9.97
N PHE A 30 9.59 5.34 -9.35
CA PHE A 30 9.98 5.14 -7.95
C PHE A 30 9.85 6.45 -7.19
N LEU A 31 9.18 6.40 -6.04
CA LEU A 31 9.15 7.50 -5.07
C LEU A 31 10.00 7.09 -3.87
N MET A 32 11.18 7.70 -3.72
CA MET A 32 12.10 7.42 -2.63
C MET A 32 11.74 8.30 -1.43
N VAL A 33 11.29 7.67 -0.34
CA VAL A 33 10.87 8.35 0.88
C VAL A 33 11.97 8.19 1.91
N ASP A 34 12.60 9.30 2.29
CA ASP A 34 13.64 9.35 3.31
C ASP A 34 13.08 9.89 4.62
N ASP A 35 13.24 9.14 5.70
CA ASP A 35 12.90 9.54 7.07
C ASP A 35 14.13 9.61 7.99
N GLY A 36 15.34 9.52 7.41
CA GLY A 36 16.63 9.57 8.11
C GLY A 36 16.99 8.28 8.84
N LEU A 37 16.16 7.24 8.79
CA LEU A 37 16.38 5.96 9.45
C LEU A 37 17.00 4.94 8.48
N ARG A 38 17.83 4.04 9.02
CA ARG A 38 18.43 2.96 8.23
C ARG A 38 17.60 1.69 8.34
N TYR A 39 17.50 0.97 7.22
CA TYR A 39 16.86 -0.35 7.10
C TYR A 39 15.37 -0.35 7.53
N LEU A 40 14.83 -1.54 7.83
CA LEU A 40 13.46 -1.73 8.29
C LEU A 40 13.32 -1.29 9.77
N HIS A 41 13.44 0.02 10.02
CA HIS A 41 13.34 0.57 11.36
C HIS A 41 11.87 0.60 11.84
N PRO A 42 11.56 0.16 13.08
CA PRO A 42 10.18 0.08 13.58
C PRO A 42 9.47 1.44 13.65
N ASN A 43 10.23 2.52 13.84
CA ASN A 43 9.70 3.90 13.88
C ASN A 43 9.64 4.58 12.51
N SER A 44 9.85 3.83 11.41
CA SER A 44 9.79 4.40 10.07
C SER A 44 8.42 4.99 9.77
N LYS A 45 8.40 6.17 9.14
CA LYS A 45 7.18 6.90 8.78
C LYS A 45 6.74 6.66 7.35
N VAL A 46 7.45 5.82 6.59
CA VAL A 46 7.16 5.51 5.18
C VAL A 46 5.72 5.02 4.99
N ARG A 47 5.21 4.19 5.89
CA ARG A 47 3.83 3.70 5.86
C ARG A 47 2.80 4.82 6.03
N GLN A 48 3.02 5.73 6.98
CA GLN A 48 2.16 6.88 7.21
C GLN A 48 2.19 7.85 6.03
N PHE A 49 3.37 8.07 5.42
CA PHE A 49 3.51 8.87 4.23
C PHE A 49 2.68 8.28 3.08
N ARG A 50 2.82 6.97 2.82
CA ARG A 50 2.07 6.28 1.76
C ARG A 50 0.56 6.42 1.94
N LEU A 51 0.03 6.20 3.15
CA LEU A 51 -1.39 6.35 3.43
C LEU A 51 -1.88 7.79 3.19
N LYS A 52 -1.13 8.79 3.64
CA LYS A 52 -1.46 10.21 3.42
C LYS A 52 -1.45 10.58 1.93
N LEU A 53 -0.47 10.07 1.17
CA LEU A 53 -0.38 10.28 -0.27
C LEU A 53 -1.57 9.65 -1.00
N GLU A 54 -1.88 8.39 -0.71
CA GLU A 54 -3.02 7.67 -1.29
C GLU A 54 -4.33 8.42 -1.02
N LYS A 55 -4.53 8.90 0.22
CA LYS A 55 -5.70 9.69 0.60
C LYS A 55 -5.78 11.02 -0.16
N ALA A 56 -4.69 11.78 -0.20
CA ALA A 56 -4.65 13.07 -0.88
C ALA A 56 -4.90 12.94 -2.39
N LEU A 57 -4.39 11.88 -3.03
CA LEU A 57 -4.66 11.58 -4.44
C LEU A 57 -6.14 11.25 -4.65
N SER A 58 -6.72 10.39 -3.80
CA SER A 58 -8.13 10.06 -3.87
C SER A 58 -9.05 11.26 -3.67
N GLU A 59 -8.72 12.16 -2.73
CA GLU A 59 -9.47 13.41 -2.51
C GLU A 59 -9.34 14.37 -3.70
N ARG A 60 -8.14 14.54 -4.24
CA ARG A 60 -7.88 15.40 -5.40
C ARG A 60 -8.63 14.92 -6.64
N LEU A 61 -8.64 13.62 -6.91
CA LEU A 61 -9.34 13.04 -8.06
C LEU A 61 -10.87 13.18 -7.93
N ARG A 62 -11.41 13.06 -6.71
CA ARG A 62 -12.82 13.35 -6.43
C ARG A 62 -13.15 14.82 -6.67
N GLY A 63 -12.31 15.75 -6.20
CA GLY A 63 -12.52 17.19 -6.34
C GLY A 63 -12.40 17.72 -7.77
N ALA A 64 -11.49 17.18 -8.57
CA ALA A 64 -11.27 17.60 -9.96
C ALA A 64 -12.42 17.23 -10.90
N SER A 65 -13.26 16.27 -10.52
CA SER A 65 -14.27 15.70 -11.42
C SER A 65 -15.55 16.53 -11.53
N GLY A 66 -15.79 17.54 -10.67
CA GLY A 66 -16.97 18.44 -10.72
C GLY A 66 -18.35 17.77 -10.54
N ALA A 67 -18.45 16.46 -10.76
CA ALA A 67 -19.64 15.65 -10.69
C ALA A 67 -19.86 15.21 -9.24
N ARG A 68 -20.84 15.84 -8.59
CA ARG A 68 -21.10 15.67 -7.16
C ARG A 68 -21.41 14.23 -6.72
N ASN A 69 -21.80 13.28 -7.57
CA ASN A 69 -22.56 12.14 -7.03
C ASN A 69 -22.20 10.71 -7.49
N ASN A 70 -21.17 10.40 -8.30
CA ASN A 70 -21.01 8.99 -8.75
C ASN A 70 -19.59 8.50 -9.10
N LEU A 71 -18.51 9.17 -8.65
CA LEU A 71 -17.17 8.63 -8.91
C LEU A 71 -16.84 7.50 -7.90
N PRO A 72 -16.54 6.26 -8.35
CA PRO A 72 -16.08 5.21 -7.46
C PRO A 72 -14.82 5.68 -6.71
N ARG A 73 -14.67 5.27 -5.45
CA ARG A 73 -13.50 5.58 -4.62
C ARG A 73 -12.24 5.28 -5.44
N CYS A 74 -11.42 6.30 -5.72
CA CYS A 74 -10.29 6.21 -6.66
C CYS A 74 -9.14 5.29 -6.19
N SER A 75 -9.18 4.80 -4.97
CA SER A 75 -8.17 3.92 -4.40
C SER A 75 -8.83 2.70 -3.77
N ILE A 76 -8.41 1.52 -4.20
CA ILE A 76 -8.83 0.22 -3.64
C ILE A 76 -7.56 -0.46 -3.11
N ALA A 77 -7.61 -0.96 -1.88
CA ALA A 77 -6.58 -1.84 -1.35
C ALA A 77 -6.89 -3.29 -1.76
N VAL A 78 -5.88 -4.05 -2.15
CA VAL A 78 -6.05 -5.48 -2.47
C VAL A 78 -5.10 -6.28 -1.60
N LEU A 79 -5.65 -7.20 -0.81
CA LEU A 79 -4.89 -8.14 0.01
C LEU A 79 -4.79 -9.49 -0.72
N VAL A 80 -3.56 -9.87 -1.06
CA VAL A 80 -3.21 -11.17 -1.67
C VAL A 80 -2.24 -11.87 -0.73
N GLY A 81 -2.67 -12.98 -0.13
CA GLY A 81 -1.92 -13.66 0.93
C GLY A 81 -1.71 -12.74 2.14
N GLY A 82 -0.44 -12.42 2.39
CA GLY A 82 -0.04 -11.41 3.37
C GLY A 82 0.25 -11.95 4.76
N ASP A 83 0.95 -11.13 5.53
CA ASP A 83 1.35 -11.37 6.91
C ASP A 83 0.65 -10.40 7.88
N TYR A 84 1.05 -10.42 9.15
CA TYR A 84 0.54 -9.47 10.15
C TYR A 84 0.74 -8.00 9.74
N LYS A 85 1.88 -7.66 9.12
CA LYS A 85 2.14 -6.31 8.64
C LYS A 85 1.16 -5.90 7.54
N SER A 86 0.78 -6.84 6.69
CA SER A 86 -0.22 -6.65 5.63
C SER A 86 -1.61 -6.39 6.23
N LEU A 87 -1.98 -7.06 7.32
CA LEU A 87 -3.23 -6.80 8.05
C LEU A 87 -3.27 -5.37 8.62
N LEU A 88 -2.18 -4.90 9.21
CA LEU A 88 -2.10 -3.50 9.71
C LEU A 88 -2.26 -2.48 8.58
N GLU A 89 -1.67 -2.75 7.42
CA GLU A 89 -1.81 -1.90 6.22
C GLU A 89 -3.25 -1.89 5.67
N VAL A 90 -3.96 -3.01 5.75
CA VAL A 90 -5.38 -3.12 5.38
C VAL A 90 -6.24 -2.35 6.38
N GLN A 91 -6.05 -2.57 7.68
CA GLN A 91 -6.78 -1.87 8.74
C GLN A 91 -6.66 -0.35 8.57
N ALA A 92 -5.44 0.17 8.43
CA ALA A 92 -5.21 1.60 8.28
C ALA A 92 -5.93 2.21 7.05
N ARG A 93 -6.06 1.45 5.97
CA ARG A 93 -6.78 1.87 4.75
C ARG A 93 -8.30 1.82 4.93
N VAL A 94 -8.80 0.76 5.57
CA VAL A 94 -10.23 0.64 5.90
C VAL A 94 -10.67 1.78 6.84
N ASP A 95 -9.88 2.07 7.88
CA ASP A 95 -10.13 3.18 8.82
C ASP A 95 -10.10 4.55 8.10
N ALA A 96 -9.27 4.67 7.05
CA ALA A 96 -9.23 5.86 6.19
C ALA A 96 -10.40 5.92 5.17
N GLY A 97 -11.34 4.98 5.20
CA GLY A 97 -12.48 4.92 4.30
C GLY A 97 -12.17 4.35 2.91
N MET A 98 -11.01 3.71 2.72
CA MET A 98 -10.64 3.05 1.48
C MET A 98 -11.16 1.61 1.49
N PRO A 99 -11.85 1.15 0.42
CA PRO A 99 -12.32 -0.22 0.33
C PRO A 99 -11.13 -1.17 0.19
N CYS A 100 -11.25 -2.34 0.82
CA CYS A 100 -10.28 -3.42 0.68
C CYS A 100 -10.96 -4.64 0.05
N VAL A 101 -10.31 -5.20 -0.98
CA VAL A 101 -10.66 -6.48 -1.58
C VAL A 101 -9.71 -7.54 -1.01
N VAL A 102 -10.27 -8.63 -0.49
CA VAL A 102 -9.50 -9.77 0.01
C VAL A 102 -9.56 -10.89 -1.02
N CYS A 103 -8.41 -11.33 -1.53
CA CYS A 103 -8.32 -12.41 -2.51
C CYS A 103 -8.24 -13.76 -1.80
N ILE A 104 -9.38 -14.45 -1.70
CA ILE A 104 -9.46 -15.78 -1.09
C ILE A 104 -8.70 -16.84 -1.92
N GLY A 105 -8.29 -17.92 -1.26
CA GLY A 105 -7.50 -19.02 -1.85
C GLY A 105 -6.03 -18.69 -2.04
N THR A 106 -5.58 -17.54 -1.53
CA THR A 106 -4.17 -17.09 -1.63
C THR A 106 -3.36 -17.40 -0.36
N GLY A 107 -3.99 -18.02 0.64
CA GLY A 107 -3.38 -18.43 1.90
C GLY A 107 -3.18 -17.28 2.90
N MET A 108 -2.56 -17.62 4.03
CA MET A 108 -2.11 -16.68 5.06
C MET A 108 -3.19 -15.69 5.53
N ALA A 109 -2.85 -14.40 5.69
CA ALA A 109 -3.75 -13.38 6.25
C ALA A 109 -5.07 -13.25 5.49
N ALA A 110 -5.05 -13.36 4.16
CA ALA A 110 -6.26 -13.26 3.33
C ALA A 110 -7.30 -14.35 3.69
N ASP A 111 -6.87 -15.61 3.78
CA ASP A 111 -7.79 -16.71 4.08
C ASP A 111 -8.17 -16.76 5.56
N ILE A 112 -7.29 -16.34 6.47
CA ILE A 112 -7.62 -16.16 7.89
C ILE A 112 -8.74 -15.14 8.05
N LEU A 113 -8.66 -13.98 7.38
CA LEU A 113 -9.72 -12.96 7.41
C LEU A 113 -11.04 -13.47 6.84
N TYR A 114 -10.98 -14.25 5.77
CA TYR A 114 -12.17 -14.86 5.18
C TYR A 114 -12.86 -15.82 6.16
N ILE A 115 -12.11 -16.72 6.79
CA ILE A 115 -12.65 -17.66 7.78
C ILE A 115 -13.24 -16.89 8.98
N ALA A 116 -12.52 -15.89 9.49
CA ALA A 116 -12.99 -15.07 10.61
C ALA A 116 -14.33 -14.37 10.28
N ARG A 117 -14.47 -13.84 9.06
CA ARG A 117 -15.72 -13.25 8.59
C ARG A 117 -16.86 -14.27 8.58
N GLN A 118 -16.62 -15.47 8.05
CA GLN A 118 -17.63 -16.53 7.99
C GLN A 118 -18.10 -16.97 9.38
N LEU A 119 -17.19 -17.04 10.36
CA LEU A 119 -17.55 -17.36 11.75
C LEU A 119 -18.36 -16.24 12.39
N SER A 120 -17.96 -14.98 12.21
CA SER A 120 -18.68 -13.82 12.73
C SER A 120 -20.11 -13.69 12.17
N GLU A 121 -20.32 -14.07 10.91
CA GLU A 121 -21.64 -14.06 10.27
C GLU A 121 -22.56 -15.17 10.83
N LYS A 122 -21.99 -16.31 11.23
CA LYS A 122 -22.74 -17.40 11.88
C LYS A 122 -23.16 -17.03 13.30
N ASP A 123 -22.26 -16.46 14.09
CA ASP A 123 -22.55 -16.02 15.46
C ASP A 123 -23.62 -14.90 15.51
N SER A 124 -23.78 -14.14 14.42
CA SER A 124 -24.79 -13.08 14.31
C SER A 124 -26.17 -13.59 13.88
N ALA A 125 -26.28 -14.85 13.49
CA ALA A 125 -27.51 -15.50 13.04
C ALA A 125 -28.18 -16.38 14.12
N GLU A 126 -27.53 -16.56 15.26
CA GLU A 126 -28.05 -17.17 16.49
C GLU A 126 -28.53 -16.09 17.48
#